data_AF-B8DNP7-F1
#
_entry.id   AF-B8DNP7-F1
#
_cell.length_a   1.000
_cell.length_b   1.000
_cell.length_c   1.000
_cell.angle_alpha   90.00
_cell.angle_beta   90.00
_cell.angle_gamma   90.00
#
_symmetry.space_group_name_H-M   'P 1'
#
loop_
_entity.id
_entity.type
_entity.pdbx_description
1 polymer ?
#
loop_
_entity_poly.entity_id
_entity_poly.type
_entity_poly.pdbx_seq_one_letter_code
_entity_poly.pdbx_strand_id
1 'polypeptide(L)'
;MAFRRVPSNAASNAASGALASPWRLLCGLAVVIAVLCQAVPGHARRAEAVWGEGQVSKTRAQAQGEAFANAVTDEALDILRAPLSEARRAALREYLSSVTGEVVRGYSELGMTPVQGGTRLAVDVDVNRDMLKERLRQVGAYYTAEEPVAMVLQLSGASPEVAERVSRLQLLYGVEQRAGASVRVALRPQNPQSKGWYGTLDAPEGSTSADGASVDDVWRGLWAWYFSHRQVAGAAAGQQAVLRVSGWLTADSVESFDRALHDWDRALQSAQLQDVTMRPGGLVATWKLVLVNRVELDRRLDEYLAPRKLTREVLP
;
A
#
# COMPACT_ATOMS: atom_id res chain seq x y z
N MET A 1 -44.52 -71.49 -2.93
CA MET A 1 -45.84 -71.72 -2.29
C MET A 1 -46.51 -70.37 -2.09
N ALA A 2 -47.49 -70.05 -2.94
CA ALA A 2 -48.38 -68.92 -2.78
C ALA A 2 -49.64 -69.35 -2.01
N PHE A 3 -50.38 -68.36 -1.49
CA PHE A 3 -51.72 -68.34 -0.88
C PHE A 3 -51.67 -67.86 0.57
N ARG A 4 -52.57 -67.03 1.11
CA ARG A 4 -53.56 -66.05 0.64
C ARG A 4 -54.14 -65.47 1.94
N ARG A 5 -54.54 -64.20 1.93
CA ARG A 5 -55.20 -63.48 3.04
C ARG A 5 -56.41 -64.25 3.59
N VAL A 6 -56.66 -64.07 4.89
CA VAL A 6 -58.00 -64.08 5.50
C VAL A 6 -58.20 -62.72 6.20
N PRO A 7 -59.29 -61.99 5.91
CA PRO A 7 -59.68 -60.75 6.59
C PRO A 7 -60.89 -60.97 7.53
N SER A 8 -61.10 -60.10 8.52
CA SER A 8 -62.40 -59.73 9.11
C SER A 8 -62.16 -58.77 10.29
N ASN A 9 -62.42 -57.47 10.16
CA ASN A 9 -63.69 -56.75 10.40
C ASN A 9 -64.21 -56.78 11.86
N ALA A 10 -64.25 -55.58 12.46
CA ALA A 10 -65.28 -55.01 13.36
C ALA A 10 -64.57 -53.92 14.22
N ALA A 11 -64.64 -52.61 13.94
CA ALA A 11 -65.78 -51.68 14.00
C ALA A 11 -66.47 -51.63 15.38
N SER A 12 -66.17 -50.61 16.19
CA SER A 12 -67.21 -49.78 16.85
C SER A 12 -66.63 -48.50 17.48
N ASN A 13 -67.28 -47.40 17.12
CA ASN A 13 -67.13 -46.01 17.56
C ASN A 13 -67.36 -45.74 19.06
N ALA A 14 -66.75 -44.67 19.58
CA ALA A 14 -67.40 -43.53 20.29
C ALA A 14 -66.28 -42.62 20.89
N ALA A 15 -66.04 -41.42 20.33
CA ALA A 15 -66.51 -40.11 20.83
C ALA A 15 -66.18 -39.88 22.32
N SER A 16 -65.37 -38.89 22.74
CA SER A 16 -65.71 -37.45 22.69
C SER A 16 -64.59 -36.57 23.29
N GLY A 17 -64.39 -35.37 22.72
CA GLY A 17 -63.79 -34.17 23.37
C GLY A 17 -62.26 -34.16 23.51
N ALA A 18 -61.51 -33.08 23.28
CA ALA A 18 -61.82 -31.69 22.99
C ALA A 18 -60.61 -31.04 22.28
N LEU A 19 -60.89 -29.91 21.63
CA LEU A 19 -60.03 -29.14 20.74
C LEU A 19 -58.81 -28.51 21.43
N ALA A 20 -57.64 -28.60 20.81
CA ALA A 20 -56.60 -27.57 20.87
C ALA A 20 -55.69 -27.61 19.63
N SER A 21 -56.02 -26.75 18.66
CA SER A 21 -55.16 -25.91 17.79
C SER A 21 -54.00 -26.51 16.95
N PRO A 22 -53.79 -26.00 15.71
CA PRO A 22 -52.95 -26.60 14.67
C PRO A 22 -51.61 -25.86 14.47
N TRP A 23 -50.75 -26.40 13.59
CA TRP A 23 -49.60 -25.73 12.96
C TRP A 23 -48.47 -25.19 13.86
N ARG A 24 -47.53 -26.05 14.25
CA ARG A 24 -46.09 -25.73 14.30
C ARG A 24 -45.29 -27.02 14.21
N LEU A 25 -44.71 -27.32 13.05
CA LEU A 25 -43.51 -28.16 12.86
C LEU A 25 -43.12 -28.12 11.37
N LEU A 26 -42.88 -26.90 10.89
CA LEU A 26 -41.99 -26.60 9.76
C LEU A 26 -40.90 -25.69 10.36
N CYS A 27 -39.68 -25.79 9.85
CA CYS A 27 -38.45 -25.12 10.32
C CYS A 27 -37.57 -25.93 11.30
N GLY A 28 -37.11 -27.11 10.87
CA GLY A 28 -35.81 -27.64 11.31
C GLY A 28 -34.70 -26.92 10.55
N LEU A 29 -34.35 -25.70 11.01
CA LEU A 29 -33.29 -24.87 10.44
C LEU A 29 -31.92 -25.54 10.72
N ALA A 30 -31.24 -25.96 9.67
CA ALA A 30 -29.83 -26.36 9.73
C ALA A 30 -28.99 -25.13 10.13
N VAL A 31 -28.53 -25.11 11.38
CA VAL A 31 -27.56 -24.13 11.87
C VAL A 31 -26.19 -24.50 11.29
N VAL A 32 -25.91 -23.97 10.10
CA VAL A 32 -24.54 -23.86 9.58
C VAL A 32 -23.83 -22.84 10.46
N ILE A 33 -22.99 -23.32 11.37
CA ILE A 33 -22.03 -22.49 12.09
C ILE A 33 -21.01 -22.02 11.06
N ALA A 34 -21.31 -20.88 10.43
CA ALA A 34 -20.33 -20.09 9.72
C ALA A 34 -19.38 -19.50 10.77
N VAL A 35 -18.29 -20.24 11.05
CA VAL A 35 -17.10 -19.65 11.66
C VAL A 35 -16.59 -18.64 10.65
N LEU A 36 -16.99 -17.38 10.83
CA LEU A 36 -16.34 -16.22 10.26
C LEU A 36 -14.90 -16.24 10.78
N CYS A 37 -13.99 -16.87 10.02
CA CYS A 37 -12.62 -16.42 10.00
C CYS A 37 -12.67 -14.95 9.60
N GLN A 38 -12.60 -14.08 10.60
CA GLN A 38 -12.17 -12.70 10.45
C GLN A 38 -10.74 -12.78 9.91
N ALA A 39 -10.61 -13.02 8.61
CA ALA A 39 -9.38 -12.74 7.90
C ALA A 39 -9.19 -11.24 8.09
N VAL A 40 -8.19 -10.89 8.90
CA VAL A 40 -7.55 -9.58 8.81
C VAL A 40 -7.39 -9.33 7.31
N PRO A 41 -7.91 -8.23 6.74
CA PRO A 41 -7.74 -7.97 5.33
C PRO A 41 -6.24 -7.77 5.07
N GLY A 42 -5.55 -8.88 4.80
CA GLY A 42 -4.29 -8.87 4.10
C GLY A 42 -4.61 -8.32 2.72
N HIS A 43 -3.86 -7.30 2.31
CA HIS A 43 -3.99 -6.73 0.98
C HIS A 43 -3.41 -7.72 -0.03
N ALA A 44 -4.18 -8.76 -0.30
CA ALA A 44 -3.83 -9.78 -1.26
C ALA A 44 -4.02 -9.20 -2.66
N ARG A 45 -2.95 -9.21 -3.46
CA ARG A 45 -2.93 -8.71 -4.84
C ARG A 45 -2.86 -9.86 -5.80
N ARG A 46 -3.85 -9.92 -6.69
CA ARG A 46 -3.87 -10.87 -7.80
C ARG A 46 -2.82 -10.48 -8.83
N ALA A 47 -1.89 -11.39 -9.10
CA ALA A 47 -0.91 -11.26 -10.16
C ALA A 47 -0.88 -12.52 -11.03
N GLU A 48 -0.53 -12.34 -12.30
CA GLU A 48 -0.46 -13.43 -13.28
C GLU A 48 0.91 -13.45 -13.96
N ALA A 49 1.42 -14.65 -14.23
CA ALA A 49 2.64 -14.84 -14.99
C ALA A 49 2.58 -16.14 -15.80
N VAL A 50 3.35 -16.22 -16.89
CA VAL A 50 3.37 -17.37 -17.80
C VAL A 50 4.76 -18.03 -17.80
N TRP A 51 4.80 -19.36 -17.73
CA TRP A 51 6.02 -20.17 -17.93
C TRP A 51 5.78 -21.24 -19.00
N GLY A 52 6.83 -21.76 -19.64
CA GLY A 52 6.70 -22.83 -20.65
C GLY A 52 7.58 -22.63 -21.88
N GLU A 53 7.43 -23.51 -22.87
CA GLU A 53 8.18 -23.48 -24.14
C GLU A 53 7.59 -22.43 -25.09
N GLY A 54 7.99 -21.18 -24.90
CA GLY A 54 7.77 -20.05 -25.80
C GLY A 54 9.09 -19.41 -26.24
N GLN A 55 9.05 -18.18 -26.78
CA GLN A 55 10.25 -17.44 -27.23
C GLN A 55 11.32 -17.22 -26.15
N VAL A 56 10.94 -17.28 -24.87
CA VAL A 56 11.85 -17.32 -23.72
C VAL A 56 11.35 -18.39 -22.77
N SER A 57 12.01 -19.55 -22.73
CA SER A 57 11.67 -20.64 -21.81
C SER A 57 11.88 -20.19 -20.36
N LYS A 58 10.79 -19.94 -19.64
CA LYS A 58 10.80 -19.60 -18.21
C LYS A 58 10.45 -20.82 -17.36
N THR A 59 11.08 -20.93 -16.18
CA THR A 59 10.68 -21.92 -15.18
C THR A 59 9.46 -21.43 -14.39
N ARG A 60 8.73 -22.35 -13.73
CA ARG A 60 7.66 -22.00 -12.79
C ARG A 60 8.12 -21.02 -11.71
N ALA A 61 9.31 -21.23 -11.16
CA ALA A 61 9.88 -20.36 -10.13
C ALA A 61 10.15 -18.93 -10.65
N GLN A 62 10.59 -18.79 -11.90
CA GLN A 62 10.80 -17.48 -12.52
C GLN A 62 9.47 -16.75 -12.77
N ALA A 63 8.47 -17.45 -13.28
CA ALA A 63 7.14 -16.88 -13.46
C ALA A 63 6.50 -16.49 -12.13
N GLN A 64 6.68 -17.31 -11.09
CA GLN A 64 6.22 -16.96 -9.74
C GLN A 64 6.92 -15.70 -9.19
N GLY A 65 8.25 -15.60 -9.34
CA GLY A 65 9.00 -14.40 -8.97
C GLY A 65 8.53 -13.15 -9.72
N GLU A 66 8.20 -13.29 -11.00
CA GLU A 66 7.63 -12.21 -11.80
C GLU A 66 6.24 -11.78 -11.31
N ALA A 67 5.37 -12.75 -10.97
CA ALA A 67 4.06 -12.45 -10.41
C ALA A 67 4.18 -11.71 -9.06
N PHE A 68 5.12 -12.09 -8.20
CA PHE A 68 5.34 -11.39 -6.94
C PHE A 68 5.86 -9.96 -7.16
N ALA A 69 6.85 -9.78 -8.05
CA ALA A 69 7.36 -8.47 -8.38
C ALA A 69 6.27 -7.55 -8.96
N ASN A 70 5.36 -8.11 -9.77
CA ASN A 70 4.20 -7.39 -10.30
C ASN A 70 3.24 -6.98 -9.18
N ALA A 71 2.84 -7.92 -8.31
CA ALA A 71 1.96 -7.64 -7.18
C ALA A 71 2.52 -6.54 -6.24
N VAL A 72 3.82 -6.61 -5.93
CA VAL A 72 4.50 -5.61 -5.10
C VAL A 72 4.58 -4.26 -5.82
N THR A 73 4.80 -4.25 -7.13
CA THR A 73 4.82 -3.00 -7.93
C THR A 73 3.45 -2.36 -7.98
N ASP A 74 2.39 -3.14 -8.21
CA ASP A 74 1.02 -2.64 -8.24
C ASP A 74 0.60 -2.08 -6.87
N GLU A 75 0.95 -2.78 -5.78
CA GLU A 75 0.74 -2.29 -4.43
C GLU A 75 1.52 -1.00 -4.16
N ALA A 76 2.76 -0.89 -4.64
CA ALA A 76 3.55 0.32 -4.51
C ALA A 76 2.89 1.49 -5.25
N LEU A 77 2.42 1.28 -6.49
CA LEU A 77 1.73 2.33 -7.25
C LEU A 77 0.43 2.77 -6.57
N ASP A 78 -0.31 1.83 -5.96
CA ASP A 78 -1.50 2.13 -5.15
C ASP A 78 -1.18 2.91 -3.86
N ILE A 79 -0.03 2.65 -3.22
CA ILE A 79 0.45 3.46 -2.09
C ILE A 79 0.81 4.87 -2.54
N LEU A 80 1.54 4.99 -3.65
CA LEU A 80 2.07 6.26 -4.14
C LEU A 80 0.97 7.19 -4.67
N ARG A 81 -0.11 6.63 -5.23
CA ARG A 81 -1.29 7.35 -5.77
C ARG A 81 -0.98 8.46 -6.76
N ALA A 82 0.15 8.36 -7.45
CA ALA A 82 0.59 9.35 -8.41
C ALA A 82 1.02 8.66 -9.73
N PRO A 83 0.71 9.27 -10.89
CA PRO A 83 1.16 8.75 -12.17
C PRO A 83 2.68 8.93 -12.29
N LEU A 84 3.42 7.83 -12.19
CA LEU A 84 4.85 7.83 -12.51
C LEU A 84 5.07 7.71 -14.03
N SER A 85 6.14 8.31 -14.56
CA SER A 85 6.58 8.07 -15.94
C SER A 85 6.99 6.61 -16.14
N GLU A 86 6.94 6.10 -17.38
CA GLU A 86 7.29 4.70 -17.66
C GLU A 86 8.72 4.35 -17.22
N ALA A 87 9.69 5.22 -17.52
CA ALA A 87 11.09 5.04 -17.11
C ALA A 87 11.23 4.95 -15.58
N ARG A 88 10.46 5.75 -14.85
CA ARG A 88 10.46 5.73 -13.39
C ARG A 88 9.78 4.49 -12.81
N ARG A 89 8.67 4.03 -13.42
CA ARG A 89 8.03 2.76 -13.05
C ARG A 89 8.96 1.58 -13.27
N ALA A 90 9.72 1.58 -14.37
CA ALA A 90 10.70 0.54 -14.64
C ALA A 90 11.81 0.50 -13.59
N ALA A 91 12.38 1.67 -13.24
CA ALA A 91 13.40 1.78 -12.19
C ALA A 91 12.86 1.34 -10.81
N LEU A 92 11.61 1.71 -10.49
CA LEU A 92 10.96 1.29 -9.26
C LEU A 92 10.74 -0.23 -9.22
N ARG A 93 10.25 -0.82 -10.32
CA ARG A 93 10.04 -2.27 -10.43
C ARG A 93 11.35 -3.05 -10.29
N GLU A 94 12.45 -2.58 -10.88
CA GLU A 94 13.78 -3.18 -10.73
C GLU A 94 14.19 -3.23 -9.25
N TYR A 95 14.06 -2.11 -8.53
CA TYR A 95 14.32 -2.05 -7.09
C TYR A 95 13.38 -2.95 -6.27
N LEU A 96 12.08 -2.92 -6.54
CA LEU A 96 11.10 -3.73 -5.81
C LEU A 96 11.32 -5.23 -6.02
N SER A 97 11.82 -5.63 -7.19
CA SER A 97 12.18 -7.01 -7.47
C SER A 97 13.30 -7.51 -6.54
N SER A 98 14.24 -6.65 -6.13
CA SER A 98 15.31 -7.05 -5.20
C SER A 98 14.86 -7.18 -3.75
N VAL A 99 13.76 -6.53 -3.36
CA VAL A 99 13.23 -6.56 -1.98
C VAL A 99 11.94 -7.39 -1.85
N THR A 100 11.49 -8.01 -2.95
CA THR A 100 10.21 -8.75 -3.00
C THR A 100 10.12 -9.82 -1.91
N GLY A 101 11.22 -10.56 -1.66
CA GLY A 101 11.26 -11.59 -0.61
C GLY A 101 11.09 -11.05 0.82
N GLU A 102 11.33 -9.76 1.06
CA GLU A 102 11.19 -9.12 2.38
C GLU A 102 9.78 -8.56 2.60
N VAL A 103 9.10 -8.18 1.52
CA VAL A 103 7.78 -7.51 1.59
C VAL A 103 6.61 -8.46 1.38
N VAL A 104 6.82 -9.64 0.78
CA VAL A 104 5.76 -10.65 0.63
C VAL A 104 5.63 -11.47 1.91
N ARG A 105 4.44 -11.48 2.53
CA ARG A 105 4.14 -12.30 3.72
C ARG A 105 3.73 -13.72 3.38
N GLY A 106 3.06 -13.88 2.24
CA GLY A 106 2.54 -15.16 1.77
C GLY A 106 1.86 -15.02 0.43
N TYR A 107 1.42 -16.15 -0.13
CA TYR A 107 0.64 -16.18 -1.35
C TYR A 107 -0.26 -17.42 -1.39
N SER A 108 -1.30 -17.37 -2.21
CA SER A 108 -2.12 -18.54 -2.57
C SER A 108 -2.18 -18.68 -4.09
N GLU A 109 -2.13 -19.92 -4.58
CA GLU A 109 -2.30 -20.19 -6.01
C GLU A 109 -3.80 -20.26 -6.32
N LEU A 110 -4.29 -19.36 -7.17
CA LEU A 110 -5.69 -19.28 -7.56
C LEU A 110 -6.02 -20.26 -8.70
N GLY A 111 -5.01 -20.63 -9.50
CA GLY A 111 -5.16 -21.62 -10.55
C GLY A 111 -4.06 -21.56 -11.61
N MET A 112 -4.01 -22.61 -12.42
CA MET A 112 -3.12 -22.72 -13.57
C MET A 112 -3.95 -22.95 -14.82
N THR A 113 -3.74 -22.11 -15.84
CA THR A 113 -4.47 -22.22 -17.12
C THR A 113 -3.47 -22.42 -18.25
N PRO A 114 -3.59 -23.48 -19.07
CA PRO A 114 -2.77 -23.60 -20.26
C PRO A 114 -3.08 -22.47 -21.24
N VAL A 115 -2.05 -21.86 -21.81
CA VAL A 115 -2.11 -20.77 -22.80
C VAL A 115 -1.19 -21.11 -23.97
N GLN A 116 -1.36 -20.47 -25.13
CA GLN A 116 -0.40 -20.65 -26.23
C GLN A 116 1.00 -20.23 -25.76
N GLY A 117 1.96 -21.15 -25.85
CA GLY A 117 3.35 -20.93 -25.42
C GLY A 117 3.64 -21.18 -23.93
N GLY A 118 2.70 -21.74 -23.15
CA GLY A 118 2.98 -22.14 -21.77
C GLY A 118 1.78 -22.34 -20.85
N THR A 119 2.03 -22.30 -19.54
CA THR A 119 1.03 -22.31 -18.48
C THR A 119 1.02 -20.96 -17.79
N ARG A 120 -0.16 -20.36 -17.67
CA ARG A 120 -0.40 -19.15 -16.87
C ARG A 120 -0.72 -19.55 -15.44
N LEU A 121 0.00 -18.98 -14.48
CA LEU A 121 -0.29 -19.06 -13.06
C LEU A 121 -0.91 -17.77 -12.58
N ALA A 122 -2.04 -17.89 -11.91
CA ALA A 122 -2.64 -16.81 -11.14
C ALA A 122 -2.33 -17.05 -9.66
N VAL A 123 -1.73 -16.04 -9.02
CA VAL A 123 -1.46 -16.03 -7.58
C VAL A 123 -2.15 -14.84 -6.94
N ASP A 124 -2.56 -15.02 -5.69
CA ASP A 124 -2.95 -13.95 -4.80
C ASP A 124 -1.83 -13.75 -3.78
N VAL A 125 -1.22 -12.56 -3.76
CA VAL A 125 0.01 -12.29 -3.00
C VAL A 125 -0.30 -11.35 -1.85
N ASP A 126 -0.09 -11.78 -0.61
CA ASP A 126 -0.23 -10.94 0.57
C ASP A 126 1.02 -10.08 0.76
N VAL A 127 0.90 -8.79 0.48
CA VAL A 127 1.99 -7.82 0.59
C VAL A 127 1.95 -7.11 1.94
N ASN A 128 3.08 -7.07 2.63
CA ASN A 128 3.29 -6.25 3.81
C ASN A 128 3.36 -4.77 3.40
N ARG A 129 2.20 -4.10 3.40
CA ARG A 129 2.07 -2.70 2.99
C ARG A 129 2.92 -1.75 3.83
N ASP A 130 3.07 -2.00 5.14
CA ASP A 130 3.85 -1.15 6.04
C ASP A 130 5.35 -1.23 5.74
N MET A 131 5.87 -2.45 5.56
CA MET A 131 7.26 -2.67 5.13
C MET A 131 7.50 -2.07 3.75
N LEU A 132 6.57 -2.25 2.81
CA LEU A 132 6.67 -1.67 1.48
C LEU A 132 6.70 -0.14 1.53
N LYS A 133 5.83 0.48 2.34
CA LYS A 133 5.83 1.94 2.57
C LYS A 133 7.19 2.40 3.08
N GLU A 134 7.79 1.68 4.02
CA GLU A 134 9.12 1.99 4.53
C GLU A 134 10.22 1.89 3.47
N ARG A 135 10.19 0.84 2.64
CA ARG A 135 11.11 0.73 1.48
C ARG A 135 10.95 1.89 0.49
N LEU A 136 9.72 2.30 0.21
CA LEU A 136 9.44 3.44 -0.67
C LEU A 136 9.93 4.78 -0.07
N ARG A 137 9.87 4.95 1.26
CA ARG A 137 10.44 6.11 1.95
C ARG A 137 11.96 6.12 1.85
N GLN A 138 12.61 4.98 2.07
CA GLN A 138 14.07 4.85 2.03
C GLN A 138 14.66 5.25 0.68
N VAL A 139 13.97 4.96 -0.42
CA VAL A 139 14.41 5.34 -1.77
C VAL A 139 13.80 6.64 -2.27
N GLY A 140 13.15 7.44 -1.43
CA GLY A 140 12.59 8.74 -1.81
C GLY A 140 11.33 8.69 -2.68
N ALA A 141 10.98 7.54 -3.26
CA ALA A 141 9.78 7.37 -4.09
C ALA A 141 8.51 7.78 -3.34
N TYR A 142 8.46 7.55 -2.02
CA TYR A 142 7.36 8.02 -1.18
C TYR A 142 7.29 9.55 -1.04
N TYR A 143 8.28 10.34 -1.39
CA TYR A 143 8.22 11.81 -1.25
C TYR A 143 8.10 12.52 -2.58
N THR A 144 8.60 11.89 -3.65
CA THR A 144 8.79 12.55 -4.94
C THR A 144 7.83 12.04 -6.02
N ALA A 145 6.82 11.24 -5.65
CA ALA A 145 5.91 10.61 -6.60
C ALA A 145 5.12 11.62 -7.45
N GLU A 146 4.72 12.74 -6.84
CA GLU A 146 3.98 13.84 -7.50
C GLU A 146 4.93 14.92 -8.01
N GLU A 147 5.87 15.34 -7.18
CA GLU A 147 6.81 16.41 -7.49
C GLU A 147 8.25 15.92 -7.36
N PRO A 148 8.95 15.71 -8.49
CA PRO A 148 10.37 15.40 -8.51
C PRO A 148 11.20 16.52 -7.87
N VAL A 149 12.29 16.15 -7.20
CA VAL A 149 13.22 17.15 -6.65
C VAL A 149 14.17 17.61 -7.76
N ALA A 150 14.14 18.90 -8.06
CA ALA A 150 15.12 19.51 -8.94
C ALA A 150 16.49 19.61 -8.25
N MET A 151 17.56 19.19 -8.92
CA MET A 151 18.92 19.28 -8.42
C MET A 151 19.94 19.63 -9.52
N VAL A 152 21.11 20.08 -9.10
CA VAL A 152 22.31 20.15 -9.95
C VAL A 152 23.26 19.03 -9.54
N LEU A 153 23.64 18.16 -10.47
CA LEU A 153 24.60 17.08 -10.22
C LEU A 153 25.97 17.43 -10.80
N GLN A 154 27.01 17.29 -9.99
CA GLN A 154 28.41 17.27 -10.41
C GLN A 154 28.99 15.87 -10.20
N LEU A 155 29.25 15.16 -11.29
CA LEU A 155 29.82 13.81 -11.25
C LEU A 155 31.25 13.85 -11.79
N SER A 156 32.25 13.59 -10.93
CA SER A 156 33.67 13.65 -11.27
C SER A 156 34.31 12.27 -11.29
N GLY A 157 35.16 12.00 -12.28
CA GLY A 157 35.95 10.75 -12.35
C GLY A 157 35.12 9.47 -12.48
N ALA A 158 33.88 9.57 -12.97
CA ALA A 158 32.99 8.42 -13.14
C ALA A 158 33.23 7.71 -14.48
N SER A 159 33.20 6.38 -14.45
CA SER A 159 33.11 5.58 -15.67
C SER A 159 31.70 5.67 -16.28
N PRO A 160 31.52 5.30 -17.56
CA PRO A 160 30.20 5.27 -18.20
C PRO A 160 29.17 4.44 -17.42
N GLU A 161 29.58 3.31 -16.85
CA GLU A 161 28.72 2.41 -16.06
C GLU A 161 28.21 3.10 -14.79
N VAL A 162 29.07 3.89 -14.14
CA VAL A 162 28.68 4.66 -12.95
C VAL A 162 27.72 5.80 -13.33
N ALA A 163 27.98 6.49 -14.44
CA ALA A 163 27.07 7.54 -14.92
C ALA A 163 25.67 6.99 -15.24
N GLU A 164 25.61 5.80 -15.85
CA GLU A 164 24.35 5.09 -16.11
C GLU A 164 23.67 4.66 -14.80
N ARG A 165 24.45 4.16 -13.82
CA ARG A 165 23.91 3.81 -12.50
C ARG A 165 23.33 5.02 -11.77
N VAL A 166 24.01 6.16 -11.79
CA VAL A 166 23.50 7.42 -11.23
C VAL A 166 22.22 7.84 -11.93
N SER A 167 22.13 7.69 -13.25
CA SER A 167 20.90 8.00 -14.00
C SER A 167 19.72 7.11 -13.57
N ARG A 168 19.96 5.81 -13.31
CA ARG A 168 18.93 4.92 -12.73
C ARG A 168 18.52 5.35 -11.32
N LEU A 169 19.48 5.75 -10.49
CA LEU A 169 19.22 6.25 -9.13
C LEU A 169 18.40 7.55 -9.16
N GLN A 170 18.64 8.45 -10.12
CA GLN A 170 17.83 9.65 -10.33
C GLN A 170 16.37 9.31 -10.59
N LEU A 171 16.11 8.36 -11.50
CA LEU A 171 14.76 7.88 -11.80
C LEU A 171 14.09 7.29 -10.56
N LEU A 172 14.78 6.40 -9.85
CA LEU A 172 14.24 5.72 -8.65
C LEU A 172 13.88 6.72 -7.55
N TYR A 173 14.78 7.66 -7.24
CA TYR A 173 14.59 8.64 -6.17
C TYR A 173 13.66 9.80 -6.56
N GLY A 174 13.29 9.90 -7.85
CA GLY A 174 12.47 10.97 -8.38
C GLY A 174 13.17 12.32 -8.27
N VAL A 175 14.43 12.37 -8.71
CA VAL A 175 15.24 13.58 -8.70
C VAL A 175 15.68 13.89 -10.12
N GLU A 176 15.64 15.15 -10.51
CA GLU A 176 15.81 15.59 -11.89
C GLU A 176 16.87 16.67 -11.99
N GLN A 177 17.69 16.61 -13.04
CA GLN A 177 18.68 17.64 -13.29
C GLN A 177 18.00 18.91 -13.83
N ARG A 178 18.18 20.02 -13.12
CA ARG A 178 17.68 21.33 -13.54
C ARG A 178 18.71 22.41 -13.23
N ALA A 179 19.08 23.17 -14.25
CA ALA A 179 19.99 24.30 -14.08
C ALA A 179 19.42 25.30 -13.08
N GLY A 180 20.26 25.77 -12.14
CA GLY A 180 19.87 26.74 -11.12
C GLY A 180 19.06 26.17 -9.94
N ALA A 181 18.90 24.84 -9.84
CA ALA A 181 18.26 24.24 -8.67
C ALA A 181 19.03 24.54 -7.38
N SER A 182 18.29 24.68 -6.27
CA SER A 182 18.84 24.96 -4.94
C SER A 182 19.55 23.76 -4.34
N VAL A 183 19.11 22.53 -4.67
CA VAL A 183 19.76 21.30 -4.25
C VAL A 183 20.95 21.01 -5.17
N ARG A 184 22.14 20.87 -4.60
CA ARG A 184 23.37 20.55 -5.32
C ARG A 184 23.97 19.26 -4.79
N VAL A 185 24.30 18.35 -5.68
CA VAL A 185 24.91 17.06 -5.35
C VAL A 185 26.24 16.95 -6.06
N ALA A 186 27.29 16.63 -5.33
CA ALA A 186 28.60 16.32 -5.91
C ALA A 186 28.99 14.88 -5.56
N LEU A 187 29.44 14.11 -6.55
CA LEU A 187 29.90 12.73 -6.39
C LEU A 187 31.27 12.56 -7.02
N ARG A 188 32.19 11.91 -6.28
CA ARG A 188 33.55 11.62 -6.75
C ARG A 188 34.11 10.34 -6.12
N PRO A 189 35.02 9.63 -6.79
CA PRO A 189 35.86 8.65 -6.14
C PRO A 189 36.65 9.29 -4.99
N GLN A 190 36.78 8.58 -3.86
CA GLN A 190 37.55 9.08 -2.71
C GLN A 190 39.03 9.26 -3.04
N ASN A 191 39.61 8.32 -3.79
CA ASN A 191 40.98 8.38 -4.24
C ASN A 191 41.14 7.57 -5.54
N PRO A 192 42.08 7.89 -6.44
CA PRO A 192 42.29 7.14 -7.69
C PRO A 192 42.64 5.66 -7.50
N GLN A 193 43.09 5.28 -6.30
CA GLN A 193 43.53 3.93 -5.94
C GLN A 193 42.56 3.20 -4.99
N SER A 194 41.59 3.91 -4.40
CA SER A 194 40.60 3.29 -3.50
C SER A 194 39.32 2.98 -4.25
N LYS A 195 38.62 1.91 -3.85
CA LYS A 195 37.33 1.51 -4.43
C LYS A 195 36.15 2.33 -3.87
N GLY A 196 36.40 3.34 -3.05
CA GLY A 196 35.38 4.08 -2.31
C GLY A 196 34.86 5.30 -3.07
N TRP A 197 33.62 5.67 -2.75
CA TRP A 197 32.94 6.86 -3.24
C TRP A 197 32.74 7.86 -2.11
N TYR A 198 32.70 9.13 -2.48
CA TYR A 198 32.37 10.24 -1.60
C TYR A 198 31.40 11.19 -2.31
N GLY A 199 30.51 11.79 -1.53
CA GLY A 199 29.63 12.81 -2.05
C GLY A 199 29.18 13.82 -1.01
N THR A 200 28.69 14.94 -1.52
CA THR A 200 28.08 16.01 -0.73
C THR A 200 26.71 16.35 -1.30
N LEU A 201 25.81 16.77 -0.43
CA LEU A 201 24.51 17.33 -0.79
C LEU A 201 24.34 18.63 -0.03
N ASP A 202 24.18 19.72 -0.79
CA ASP A 202 23.86 21.05 -0.27
C ASP A 202 22.42 21.39 -0.64
N ALA A 203 21.62 21.75 0.36
CA ALA A 203 20.23 22.14 0.20
C ALA A 203 19.91 23.36 1.09
N PRO A 204 18.78 24.07 0.88
CA PRO A 204 18.39 25.19 1.74
C PRO A 204 18.30 24.83 3.23
N GLU A 205 17.97 23.58 3.54
CA GLU A 205 17.83 23.05 4.90
C GLU A 205 19.18 22.76 5.58
N GLY A 206 20.27 22.72 4.81
CA GLY A 206 21.63 22.45 5.29
C GLY A 206 22.45 21.63 4.30
N SER A 207 23.63 21.22 4.76
CA SER A 207 24.57 20.42 3.97
C SER A 207 24.92 19.12 4.68
N THR A 208 25.14 18.07 3.90
CA THR A 208 25.61 16.77 4.39
C THR A 208 26.65 16.17 3.46
N SER A 209 27.38 15.18 3.97
CA SER A 209 28.32 14.39 3.17
C SER A 209 28.21 12.92 3.54
N ALA A 210 28.50 12.05 2.57
CA ALA A 210 28.51 10.61 2.77
C ALA A 210 29.69 9.97 2.04
N ASP A 211 30.20 8.89 2.61
CA ASP A 211 31.16 7.98 1.99
C ASP A 211 30.63 6.54 1.98
N GLY A 212 31.14 5.73 1.06
CA GLY A 212 30.69 4.35 0.91
C GLY A 212 31.55 3.54 -0.06
N ALA A 213 31.32 2.23 -0.09
CA ALA A 213 32.02 1.32 -1.00
C ALA A 213 31.55 1.47 -2.45
N SER A 214 30.39 2.08 -2.68
CA SER A 214 29.78 2.27 -3.99
C SER A 214 29.08 3.62 -4.12
N VAL A 215 28.78 4.02 -5.35
CA VAL A 215 27.97 5.22 -5.63
C VAL A 215 26.56 5.09 -5.04
N ASP A 216 26.01 3.87 -5.00
CA ASP A 216 24.71 3.55 -4.41
C ASP A 216 24.66 3.85 -2.90
N ASP A 217 25.73 3.49 -2.17
CA ASP A 217 25.81 3.71 -0.72
C ASP A 217 25.84 5.21 -0.40
N VAL A 218 26.67 5.95 -1.13
CA VAL A 218 26.77 7.41 -0.99
C VAL A 218 25.45 8.07 -1.36
N TRP A 219 24.84 7.69 -2.48
CA TRP A 219 23.56 8.21 -2.93
C TRP A 219 22.48 8.01 -1.87
N ARG A 220 22.36 6.78 -1.35
CA ARG A 220 21.40 6.46 -0.29
C ARG A 220 21.62 7.31 0.96
N GLY A 221 22.87 7.47 1.40
CA GLY A 221 23.21 8.27 2.58
C GLY A 221 22.81 9.74 2.43
N LEU A 222 23.15 10.36 1.30
CA LEU A 222 22.83 11.76 1.02
C LEU A 222 21.32 12.00 0.99
N TRP A 223 20.58 11.15 0.27
CA TRP A 223 19.15 11.34 0.08
C TRP A 223 18.32 10.93 1.30
N ALA A 224 18.77 9.96 2.11
CA ALA A 224 18.14 9.65 3.39
C ALA A 224 18.18 10.86 4.34
N TRP A 225 19.32 11.57 4.38
CA TRP A 225 19.43 12.82 5.12
C TRP A 225 18.49 13.89 4.55
N TYR A 226 18.49 14.11 3.23
CA TYR A 226 17.64 15.13 2.60
C TYR A 226 16.15 14.92 2.87
N PHE A 227 15.64 13.70 2.67
CA PHE A 227 14.21 13.44 2.86
C PHE A 227 13.77 13.50 4.32
N SER A 228 14.62 13.10 5.26
CA SER A 228 14.32 13.27 6.69
C SER A 228 14.28 14.75 7.09
N HIS A 229 15.16 15.59 6.55
CA HIS A 229 15.16 17.03 6.84
C HIS A 229 14.04 17.77 6.13
N ARG A 230 13.64 17.35 4.91
CA ARG A 230 12.46 17.90 4.23
C ARG A 230 11.17 17.65 5.01
N GLN A 231 11.03 16.47 5.63
CA GLN A 231 9.91 16.19 6.53
C GLN A 231 9.94 17.12 7.75
N VAL A 232 11.11 17.32 8.35
CA VAL A 232 11.28 18.23 9.51
C VAL A 232 11.03 19.69 9.11
N ALA A 233 11.44 20.13 7.93
CA ALA A 233 11.20 21.49 7.44
C ALA A 233 9.72 21.73 7.11
N GLY A 234 9.05 20.77 6.47
CA GLY A 234 7.60 20.80 6.26
C GLY A 234 6.81 20.80 7.58
N ALA A 235 7.30 20.04 8.56
CA ALA A 235 6.79 20.03 9.94
C ALA A 235 7.03 21.34 10.70
N ALA A 236 8.21 21.95 10.56
CA ALA A 236 8.57 23.21 11.20
C ALA A 236 7.80 24.41 10.62
N ALA A 237 7.40 24.32 9.35
CA ALA A 237 6.46 25.24 8.71
C ALA A 237 4.99 24.94 9.05
N GLY A 238 4.74 23.94 9.91
CA GLY A 238 3.45 23.28 10.11
C GLY A 238 2.33 24.23 10.49
N GLN A 239 1.51 24.58 9.50
CA GLN A 239 0.26 25.28 9.72
C GLN A 239 -0.64 24.37 10.57
N GLN A 240 -1.11 24.87 11.71
CA GLN A 240 -2.11 24.16 12.49
C GLN A 240 -3.45 24.26 11.77
N ALA A 241 -4.25 23.21 11.87
CA ALA A 241 -5.63 23.19 11.38
C ALA A 241 -6.50 22.35 12.31
N VAL A 242 -7.79 22.64 12.32
CA VAL A 242 -8.79 21.82 12.98
C VAL A 242 -9.65 21.16 11.92
N LEU A 243 -9.60 19.83 11.85
CA LEU A 243 -10.47 19.04 10.99
C LEU A 243 -11.66 18.57 11.82
N ARG A 244 -12.86 18.87 11.34
CA ARG A 244 -14.10 18.36 11.90
C ARG A 244 -14.81 17.51 10.87
N VAL A 245 -15.17 16.29 11.25
CA VAL A 245 -15.90 15.36 10.37
C VAL A 245 -17.19 14.91 11.05
N SER A 246 -18.28 14.94 10.29
CA SER A 246 -19.63 14.62 10.76
C SER A 246 -20.31 13.56 9.90
N GLY A 247 -21.27 12.86 10.51
CA GLY A 247 -22.04 11.78 9.87
C GLY A 247 -21.56 10.37 10.21
N TRP A 248 -20.68 10.24 11.21
CA TRP A 248 -20.19 8.93 11.65
C TRP A 248 -21.31 8.13 12.32
N LEU A 249 -21.43 6.85 11.99
CA LEU A 249 -22.44 5.95 12.56
C LEU A 249 -21.96 5.26 13.85
N THR A 250 -20.65 4.99 13.95
CA THR A 250 -20.05 4.25 15.06
C THR A 250 -18.74 4.87 15.50
N ALA A 251 -18.36 4.65 16.77
CA ALA A 251 -17.05 5.05 17.30
C ALA A 251 -15.90 4.32 16.58
N ASP A 252 -16.09 3.04 16.24
CA ASP A 252 -15.10 2.24 15.49
C ASP A 252 -14.74 2.87 14.13
N SER A 253 -15.71 3.55 13.49
CA SER A 253 -15.47 4.26 12.23
C SER A 253 -14.59 5.50 12.45
N VAL A 254 -14.78 6.19 13.58
CA VAL A 254 -13.94 7.33 13.99
C VAL A 254 -12.52 6.85 14.28
N GLU A 255 -12.36 5.76 15.04
CA GLU A 255 -11.05 5.18 15.35
C GLU A 255 -10.32 4.67 14.10
N SER A 256 -11.05 4.05 13.16
CA SER A 256 -10.49 3.59 11.89
C SER A 256 -10.02 4.76 11.02
N PHE A 257 -10.71 5.89 11.08
CA PHE A 257 -10.27 7.11 10.40
C PHE A 257 -9.10 7.78 11.12
N ASP A 258 -9.09 7.78 12.45
CA ASP A 258 -7.96 8.29 13.24
C ASP A 258 -6.67 7.56 12.90
N ARG A 259 -6.70 6.23 12.82
CA ARG A 259 -5.56 5.42 12.34
C ARG A 259 -5.16 5.80 10.91
N ALA A 260 -6.14 5.98 10.01
CA ALA A 260 -5.84 6.39 8.65
C ALA A 260 -5.16 7.76 8.56
N LEU A 261 -5.54 8.74 9.40
CA LEU A 261 -4.89 10.05 9.47
C LEU A 261 -3.42 9.95 9.85
N HIS A 262 -3.08 9.04 10.77
CA HIS A 262 -1.70 8.77 11.17
C HIS A 262 -0.85 8.17 10.04
N ASP A 263 -1.47 7.56 9.03
CA ASP A 263 -0.77 7.05 7.85
C ASP A 263 -0.55 8.10 6.77
N TRP A 264 -1.07 9.32 6.92
CA TRP A 264 -1.00 10.37 5.90
C TRP A 264 0.20 11.28 6.09
N ASP A 265 1.39 10.70 6.31
CA ASP A 265 2.64 11.44 6.61
C ASP A 265 3.07 12.47 5.54
N ARG A 266 2.51 12.37 4.32
CA ARG A 266 2.74 13.37 3.26
C ARG A 266 1.89 14.63 3.45
N ALA A 267 0.71 14.48 4.05
CA ALA A 267 -0.25 15.54 4.31
C ALA A 267 -0.09 16.12 5.71
N LEU A 268 0.21 15.27 6.69
CA LEU A 268 0.14 15.55 8.11
C LEU A 268 1.46 15.18 8.79
N GLN A 269 1.92 16.06 9.66
CA GLN A 269 2.97 15.76 10.62
C GLN A 269 2.38 15.05 11.83
N SER A 270 1.19 15.49 12.28
CA SER A 270 0.46 14.86 13.35
C SER A 270 -1.05 15.09 13.21
N ALA A 271 -1.81 14.15 13.75
CA ALA A 271 -3.25 14.25 13.94
C ALA A 271 -3.57 13.82 15.38
N GLN A 272 -4.33 14.64 16.10
CA GLN A 272 -4.74 14.35 17.46
C GLN A 272 -6.25 14.49 17.57
N LEU A 273 -6.94 13.37 17.82
CA LEU A 273 -8.36 13.39 18.15
C LEU A 273 -8.57 14.19 19.43
N GLN A 274 -9.33 15.29 19.32
CA GLN A 274 -9.62 16.19 20.43
C GLN A 274 -10.91 15.79 21.14
N ASP A 275 -11.97 15.51 20.37
CA ASP A 275 -13.27 15.16 20.93
C ASP A 275 -14.11 14.34 19.94
N VAL A 276 -15.03 13.55 20.51
CA VAL A 276 -16.10 12.86 19.80
C VAL A 276 -17.43 13.18 20.47
N THR A 277 -18.24 13.98 19.80
CA THR A 277 -19.56 14.37 20.30
C THR A 277 -20.68 13.63 19.57
N MET A 278 -21.70 13.20 20.31
CA MET A 278 -22.93 12.66 19.72
C MET A 278 -23.91 13.79 19.37
N ARG A 279 -24.47 13.76 18.15
CA ARG A 279 -25.50 14.71 17.68
C ARG A 279 -26.69 13.98 17.07
N PRO A 280 -27.85 14.63 16.89
CA PRO A 280 -29.06 14.02 16.28
C PRO A 280 -28.90 13.48 14.84
N GLY A 281 -27.72 13.61 14.22
CA GLY A 281 -27.39 13.08 12.89
C GLY A 281 -26.18 12.13 12.88
N GLY A 282 -25.78 11.60 14.03
CA GLY A 282 -24.61 10.73 14.19
C GLY A 282 -23.51 11.34 15.06
N LEU A 283 -22.35 10.70 15.09
CA LEU A 283 -21.18 11.22 15.79
C LEU A 283 -20.48 12.29 14.93
N VAL A 284 -19.88 13.24 15.64
CA VAL A 284 -19.01 14.27 15.10
C VAL A 284 -17.70 14.17 15.83
N ALA A 285 -16.61 14.04 15.08
CA ALA A 285 -15.27 13.95 15.65
C ALA A 285 -14.42 15.12 15.15
N THR A 286 -13.54 15.59 16.02
CA THR A 286 -12.70 16.77 15.76
C THR A 286 -11.25 16.43 16.03
N TRP A 287 -10.38 16.77 15.09
CA TRP A 287 -8.94 16.55 15.17
C TRP A 287 -8.20 17.87 15.11
N LYS A 288 -7.16 17.97 15.93
CA LYS A 288 -6.11 18.98 15.75
C LYS A 288 -5.04 18.39 14.84
N LEU A 289 -4.73 19.09 13.76
CA LEU A 289 -3.80 18.70 12.73
C LEU A 289 -2.60 19.63 12.72
N VAL A 290 -1.42 19.06 12.46
CA VAL A 290 -0.24 19.82 12.04
C VAL A 290 0.06 19.44 10.60
N LEU A 291 -0.08 20.39 9.68
CA LEU A 291 -0.03 20.14 8.24
C LEU A 291 1.41 20.11 7.71
N VAL A 292 1.69 19.19 6.79
CA VAL A 292 2.88 19.19 5.93
C VAL A 292 2.52 19.68 4.53
N ASN A 293 1.38 19.23 4.00
CA ASN A 293 0.89 19.62 2.67
C ASN A 293 -0.65 19.65 2.66
N ARG A 294 -1.23 20.86 2.56
CA ARG A 294 -2.69 21.05 2.55
C ARG A 294 -3.38 20.47 1.33
N VAL A 295 -2.75 20.54 0.16
CA VAL A 295 -3.34 20.02 -1.09
C VAL A 295 -3.47 18.50 -1.00
N GLU A 296 -2.44 17.81 -0.50
CA GLU A 296 -2.48 16.36 -0.29
C GLU A 296 -3.49 15.98 0.81
N LEU A 297 -3.63 16.78 1.87
CA LEU A 297 -4.68 16.57 2.88
C LEU A 297 -6.08 16.61 2.25
N ASP A 298 -6.38 17.66 1.49
CA ASP A 298 -7.70 17.84 0.89
C ASP A 298 -8.02 16.68 -0.06
N ARG A 299 -7.06 16.26 -0.89
CA ARG A 299 -7.22 15.09 -1.77
C ARG A 299 -7.52 13.80 -0.98
N ARG A 300 -6.74 13.52 0.07
CA ARG A 300 -6.90 12.32 0.93
C ARG A 300 -8.25 12.30 1.64
N LEU A 301 -8.68 13.45 2.15
CA LEU A 301 -9.96 13.61 2.78
C LEU A 301 -11.11 13.37 1.79
N ASP A 302 -11.03 13.86 0.56
CA ASP A 302 -12.07 13.63 -0.45
C ASP A 302 -12.18 12.14 -0.81
N GLU A 303 -11.06 11.48 -1.06
CA GLU A 303 -11.01 10.05 -1.36
C GLU A 303 -11.54 9.17 -0.21
N TYR A 304 -11.26 9.55 1.04
CA TYR A 304 -11.73 8.79 2.20
C TYR A 304 -13.20 9.09 2.53
N LEU A 305 -13.61 10.35 2.52
CA LEU A 305 -14.90 10.77 3.08
C LEU A 305 -16.03 10.70 2.06
N ALA A 306 -15.79 10.97 0.78
CA ALA A 306 -16.84 11.03 -0.23
C ALA A 306 -17.59 9.70 -0.42
N PRO A 307 -16.93 8.52 -0.54
CA PRO A 307 -17.63 7.24 -0.64
C PRO A 307 -18.46 6.90 0.61
N ARG A 308 -18.08 7.47 1.77
CA ARG A 308 -18.71 7.24 3.06
C ARG A 308 -19.80 8.27 3.38
N LYS A 309 -20.05 9.22 2.48
CA LYS A 309 -21.02 10.32 2.63
C LYS A 309 -20.80 11.14 3.92
N LEU A 310 -19.54 11.24 4.35
CA LEU A 310 -19.15 12.03 5.52
C LEU A 310 -18.89 13.47 5.09
N THR A 311 -19.20 14.41 5.97
CA THR A 311 -19.00 15.84 5.70
C THR A 311 -17.80 16.36 6.48
N ARG A 312 -16.91 17.09 5.81
CA ARG A 312 -15.70 17.70 6.41
C ARG A 312 -15.81 19.22 6.52
N GLU A 313 -15.18 19.76 7.54
CA GLU A 313 -14.90 21.18 7.71
C GLU A 313 -13.43 21.30 8.17
N VAL A 314 -12.62 22.08 7.45
CA VAL A 314 -11.21 22.33 7.78
C VAL A 314 -11.05 23.79 8.15
N LEU A 315 -10.83 24.05 9.43
CA LEU A 315 -10.62 25.38 9.99
C LEU A 315 -9.10 25.63 10.15
N PRO A 316 -8.62 26.86 9.89
CA PRO A 316 -7.24 27.23 10.17
C PRO A 316 -6.94 27.32 11.68
#